data_AF-F4Y0G9-F1
#
_entry.id   AF-F4Y0G9-F1
#
_cell.length_a   1.000
_cell.length_b   1.000
_cell.length_c   1.000
_cell.angle_alpha   90.00
_cell.angle_beta   90.00
_cell.angle_gamma   90.00
#
_symmetry.space_group_name_H-M   'P 1'
#
loop_
_entity.id
_entity.type
_entity.pdbx_description
1 polymer ?
#
loop_
_entity_poly.entity_id
_entity_poly.type
_entity_poly.pdbx_seq_one_letter_code
_entity_poly.pdbx_strand_id
1 'polypeptide(L)' 'MIQGEFNSRGELFFEIGLMSADGEIFPVMALLDTGFTAEACHLCRTKVLNLGNR' A
#
# COMPACT_ATOMS: atom_id res chain seq x y z
N MET A 1 -6.47 9.72 9.85
CA MET A 1 -5.23 10.15 9.16
C MET A 1 -4.34 8.94 9.07
N ILE A 2 -3.82 8.59 7.89
CA ILE A 2 -2.95 7.42 7.71
C ILE A 2 -1.50 7.89 7.87
N GLN A 3 -0.70 7.17 8.64
CA GLN A 3 0.74 7.43 8.83
C GLN A 3 1.55 6.53 7.89
N GLY A 4 2.56 7.10 7.24
CA GLY A 4 3.39 6.38 6.28
C GLY A 4 4.60 7.21 5.85
N GLU A 5 5.45 6.60 5.02
CA GLU A 5 6.68 7.20 4.51
C GLU A 5 6.62 7.37 3.00
N PHE A 6 7.06 8.53 2.52
CA PHE A 6 7.24 8.76 1.09
C PHE A 6 8.63 8.32 0.65
N ASN A 7 8.71 7.58 -0.46
CA ASN A 7 9.99 7.27 -1.08
C ASN A 7 10.45 8.37 -2.06
N SER A 8 11.61 8.17 -2.68
CA SER A 8 12.18 9.11 -3.67
C SER A 8 11.36 9.29 -4.95
N ARG A 9 10.38 8.41 -5.22
CA ARG A 9 9.45 8.50 -6.36
C ARG A 9 8.14 9.21 -6.02
N GLY A 10 7.97 9.67 -4.78
CA GLY A 10 6.72 10.30 -4.32
C GLY A 10 5.61 9.31 -3.99
N GLU A 11 5.94 8.03 -3.83
CA GLU A 11 5.01 6.97 -3.47
C GLU A 11 4.87 6.87 -1.96
N LEU A 12 3.64 6.79 -1.44
CA LEU A 12 3.36 6.64 0.00
C LEU A 12 3.30 5.15 0.37
N PHE A 13 4.20 4.73 1.24
CA PHE A 13 4.21 3.41 1.86
C PHE A 13 3.64 3.49 3.28
N PHE A 14 2.74 2.58 3.64
CA PHE A 14 2.11 2.54 4.96
C PHE A 14 1.84 1.09 5.38
N GLU A 15 1.76 0.84 6.68
CA GLU A 15 1.47 -0.50 7.20
C GLU A 15 -0.04 -0.74 7.25
N ILE A 16 -0.46 -1.94 6.83
CA ILE A 16 -1.83 -2.45 7.00
C ILE A 16 -1.78 -3.81 7.70
N GLY A 17 -2.79 -4.13 8.50
CA GLY A 17 -2.99 -5.47 9.06
C GLY A 17 -3.93 -6.30 8.19
N LEU A 18 -3.46 -7.44 7.67
CA LEU A 18 -4.31 -8.43 7.01
C LEU A 18 -4.86 -9.40 8.07
N MET A 19 -6.17 -9.56 8.14
CA MET A 19 -6.82 -10.47 9.09
C MET A 19 -7.15 -11.80 8.39
N SER A 20 -6.65 -12.92 8.93
CA SER A 20 -7.05 -14.27 8.50
C SER A 20 -8.46 -14.61 9.00
N ALA A 21 -9.09 -15.59 8.36
CA ALA A 21 -10.37 -16.15 8.83
C ALA A 21 -10.30 -16.68 10.27
N ASP A 22 -9.11 -17.09 10.71
CA ASP A 22 -8.84 -17.57 12.07
C ASP A 22 -8.58 -16.43 13.08
N GLY A 23 -8.62 -15.18 12.63
CA GLY A 23 -8.45 -13.99 13.48
C GLY A 23 -7.00 -13.53 13.67
N GLU A 24 -6.02 -14.19 13.05
CA GLU A 24 -4.62 -13.76 13.04
C GLU A 24 -4.43 -12.47 12.23
N ILE A 25 -3.59 -11.54 12.71
CA ILE A 25 -3.29 -10.27 12.04
C ILE A 25 -1.84 -10.29 11.54
N PHE A 26 -1.66 -10.08 10.23
CA PHE A 26 -0.36 -10.00 9.58
C PHE A 26 -0.06 -8.55 9.17
N PRO A 27 0.92 -7.88 9.78
CA PRO A 27 1.35 -6.55 9.33
C PRO A 27 2.06 -6.68 7.98
N VAL A 28 1.65 -5.89 7.00
CA VAL A 28 2.30 -5.81 5.69
C VAL A 28 2.45 -4.35 5.26
N MET A 29 3.55 -4.06 4.59
CA MET A 29 3.75 -2.76 3.95
C MET A 29 2.93 -2.68 2.65
N ALA A 30 2.06 -1.69 2.55
CA ALA A 30 1.26 -1.42 1.36
C ALA A 30 1.70 -0.11 0.69
N LEU A 31 1.60 -0.08 -0.63
CA LEU A 31 1.77 1.12 -1.44
C LEU A 31 0.40 1.77 -1.65
N LEU A 32 0.27 3.06 -1.35
CA LEU A 32 -0.93 3.82 -1.68
C LEU A 32 -0.90 4.18 -3.17
N ASP A 33 -1.46 3.31 -3.99
CA ASP A 33 -1.74 3.63 -5.38
C ASP A 33 -3.03 4.46 -5.45
N THR A 34 -2.89 5.79 -5.50
CA THR A 34 -4.02 6.71 -5.70
C THR A 34 -4.42 6.83 -7.17
N GLY A 35 -3.69 6.22 -8.11
CA GLY A 35 -3.85 6.48 -9.55
C GLY A 35 -3.54 7.93 -9.95
N PHE A 36 -3.10 8.79 -9.02
CA PHE A 36 -2.65 10.17 -9.25
C PHE A 36 -1.15 10.18 -9.54
N THR A 37 -0.75 9.46 -10.59
CA THR A 37 0.42 9.92 -11.33
C THR A 37 -0.11 11.00 -12.27
N ALA A 38 0.59 12.13 -12.35
CA ALA A 38 0.14 13.28 -13.10
C ALA A 38 -0.36 12.85 -14.49
N GLU A 39 -1.55 13.35 -14.85
CA GLU A 39 -2.10 13.31 -16.22
C GLU A 39 -2.61 11.91 -16.66
N ALA A 40 -3.94 11.73 -16.60
CA ALA A 40 -4.73 10.59 -17.10
C ALA A 40 -4.90 9.37 -16.16
N CYS A 41 -5.99 9.42 -15.37
CA CYS A 41 -6.57 8.26 -14.73
C CYS A 41 -7.25 7.35 -15.78
N HIS A 42 -6.71 6.16 -16.00
CA HIS A 42 -7.38 5.10 -16.78
C HIS A 42 -7.47 3.75 -16.07
N LEU A 43 -6.95 3.60 -14.84
CA LEU A 43 -7.11 2.37 -14.06
C LEU A 43 -6.74 2.58 -12.58
N CYS A 44 -7.73 2.79 -11.70
CA CYS A 44 -7.51 2.69 -10.26
C CYS A 44 -7.30 1.21 -9.89
N ARG A 45 -6.05 0.76 -9.74
CA ARG A 45 -5.74 -0.56 -9.19
C ARG A 45 -4.91 -0.41 -7.94
N THR A 46 -5.53 -0.48 -6.76
CA THR A 46 -4.79 -0.62 -5.51
C THR A 46 -3.96 -1.91 -5.55
N LYS A 47 -2.64 -1.77 -5.73
CA LYS A 47 -1.73 -2.90 -5.76
C LYS A 47 -1.16 -3.11 -4.36
N VAL A 48 -1.71 -4.05 -3.60
CA VAL A 48 -1.10 -4.52 -2.36
C VAL A 48 0.14 -5.33 -2.73
N LEU A 49 1.30 -4.69 -2.63
CA LEU A 49 2.59 -5.37 -2.77
C LEU A 49 2.93 -5.97 -1.41
N ASN A 50 2.86 -7.29 -1.27
CA ASN A 50 3.44 -7.95 -0.11
C ASN A 50 4.98 -7.85 -0.23
N LEU A 51 5.56 -6.81 0.36
CA LEU A 51 7.00 -6.68 0.57
C LEU A 51 7.40 -7.57 1.75
N GLY A 52 7.16 -8.87 1.63
CA GLY A 52 7.61 -9.85 2.60
C GLY A 52 9.13 -9.83 2.66
N ASN A 53 9.67 -9.68 3.88
CA ASN A 53 11.09 -9.73 4.19
C ASN A 53 11.77 -10.93 3.49
N ARG A 54 12.62 -10.64 2.50
CA ARG A 54 13.80 -11.46 2.18
C ARG A 54 15.03 -10.63 2.41
#